data_AF-A0A918HES8-F1
#
_entry.id   AF-A0A918HES8-F1
#
_cell.length_a   1.000
_cell.length_b   1.000
_cell.length_c   1.000
_cell.angle_alpha   90.00
_cell.angle_beta   90.00
_cell.angle_gamma   90.00
#
_symmetry.space_group_name_H-M   'P 1'
#
loop_
_entity.id
_entity.type
_entity.pdbx_description
1 polymer ?
#
loop_
_entity_poly.entity_id
_entity_poly.type
_entity_poly.pdbx_seq_one_letter_code
_entity_poly.pdbx_strand_id
1 'polypeptide(L)'
;MAQVARRPIALVAALVLLLEAVGIVALNAVMARFVEIQSMSLDGLDPDAMVTGTWALGIVSGLLLALCALVCLLAGVRDRRPGRPSRVLLIGCAVVHGVLGAVTVGLVGWAAFALMMVVLGLIVLTLVAYGETDADAGGPPPQPTTPPASGSAAA
;
A
#
# COMPACT_ATOMS: atom_id res chain seq x y z
N MET A 1 -7.19 8.14 -21.18
CA MET A 1 -6.83 9.04 -20.05
C MET A 1 -6.07 8.33 -18.93
N ALA A 2 -6.56 7.20 -18.40
CA ALA A 2 -5.88 6.44 -17.32
C ALA A 2 -4.41 6.05 -17.61
N GLN A 3 -4.10 5.70 -18.87
CA GLN A 3 -2.75 5.34 -19.32
C GLN A 3 -1.74 6.50 -19.25
N VAL A 4 -2.18 7.75 -19.41
CA VAL A 4 -1.31 8.94 -19.30
C VAL A 4 -1.11 9.32 -17.83
N ALA A 5 -2.10 9.04 -16.98
CA ALA A 5 -2.09 9.41 -15.56
C ALA A 5 -1.34 8.41 -14.64
N ARG A 6 -1.10 7.17 -15.09
CA ARG A 6 -0.48 6.13 -14.24
C ARG A 6 0.90 6.50 -13.68
N ARG A 7 1.77 7.10 -14.51
CA ARG A 7 3.11 7.53 -14.11
C ARG A 7 3.06 8.68 -13.08
N PRO A 8 2.38 9.80 -13.32
CA PRO A 8 2.33 10.88 -12.35
C PRO A 8 1.67 10.43 -11.03
N ILE A 9 0.62 9.61 -11.08
CA ILE A 9 0.00 9.05 -9.86
C ILE A 9 1.03 8.27 -9.04
N ALA A 10 1.78 7.36 -9.66
CA ALA A 10 2.78 6.55 -8.97
C ALA A 10 3.93 7.39 -8.40
N LEU A 11 4.37 8.43 -9.12
CA LEU A 11 5.41 9.34 -8.64
C LEU A 11 4.93 10.20 -7.46
N VAL A 12 3.69 10.69 -7.50
CA VAL A 12 3.09 11.43 -6.39
C VAL A 12 2.90 10.52 -5.19
N ALA A 13 2.38 9.30 -5.39
CA ALA A 13 2.26 8.30 -4.33
C ALA A 13 3.62 8.00 -3.68
N ALA A 14 4.68 7.83 -4.48
CA ALA A 14 6.02 7.61 -3.98
C ALA A 14 6.53 8.77 -3.12
N LEU A 15 6.34 10.01 -3.59
CA LEU A 15 6.76 11.20 -2.83
C LEU A 15 6.01 11.30 -1.50
N VAL A 16 4.68 11.15 -1.53
CA VAL A 16 3.83 11.25 -0.34
C VAL A 16 4.20 10.17 0.68
N LEU A 17 4.33 8.90 0.26
CA LEU A 17 4.72 7.81 1.14
C LEU A 17 6.11 8.00 1.75
N LEU A 18 7.04 8.62 1.02
CA LEU A 18 8.37 8.94 1.55
C LEU A 18 8.30 10.04 2.61
N LEU A 19 7.49 11.07 2.37
CA LEU A 19 7.25 12.13 3.37
C LEU A 19 6.59 11.57 4.63
N GLU A 20 5.64 10.66 4.48
CA GLU A 20 5.00 9.97 5.60
C GLU A 20 5.99 9.07 6.36
N ALA A 21 6.87 8.36 5.66
CA ALA A 21 7.91 7.57 6.30
C ALA A 21 8.77 8.43 7.24
N VAL A 22 9.20 9.61 6.77
CA VAL A 22 9.96 10.57 7.59
C VAL A 22 9.09 11.09 8.73
N GLY A 23 7.84 11.48 8.46
CA GLY A 23 6.91 11.99 9.46
C GLY A 23 6.63 10.99 10.58
N ILE A 24 6.43 9.71 10.26
CA ILE A 24 6.18 8.64 11.23
C ILE A 24 7.41 8.39 12.10
N VAL A 25 8.62 8.33 11.51
CA VAL A 25 9.85 8.16 12.27
C VAL A 25 10.08 9.35 13.20
N ALA A 26 9.91 10.59 12.69
CA ALA A 26 10.07 11.80 13.48
C ALA A 26 9.06 11.88 14.63
N LEU A 27 7.79 11.58 14.36
CA LEU A 27 6.73 11.58 15.37
C LEU A 27 7.01 10.54 16.47
N ASN A 28 7.34 9.31 16.09
CA ASN A 28 7.66 8.26 17.08
C ASN A 28 8.94 8.58 17.85
N ALA A 29 9.95 9.15 17.21
CA ALA A 29 11.16 9.60 17.90
C ALA A 29 10.84 10.65 18.97
N VAL A 30 10.01 11.64 18.65
CA VAL A 30 9.56 12.67 19.61
C VAL A 30 8.77 12.03 20.75
N MET A 31 7.83 11.13 20.45
CA MET A 31 7.05 10.43 21.47
C MET A 31 7.94 9.56 22.38
N ALA A 32 8.90 8.83 21.81
CA ALA A 32 9.84 8.01 22.58
C ALA A 32 10.67 8.87 23.54
N ARG A 33 11.13 10.06 23.10
CA ARG A 33 11.83 11.01 23.97
C ARG A 33 10.95 11.55 25.09
N PHE A 34 9.67 11.81 24.83
CA PHE A 34 8.75 12.24 25.90
C PHE A 34 8.54 11.13 26.94
N VAL A 35 8.36 9.88 26.52
CA VAL A 35 8.24 8.74 27.44
C VAL A 35 9.51 8.57 28.28
N GLU A 36 10.69 8.70 27.63
CA GLU A 36 12.00 8.61 28.29
C GLU A 36 12.18 9.72 29.35
N ILE A 37 11.89 10.97 29.01
CA ILE A 37 12.09 12.12 29.91
C ILE A 37 11.07 12.13 31.06
N GLN A 38 9.84 11.71 30.80
CA GLN A 38 8.77 11.75 31.80
C GLN A 38 8.71 10.48 32.66
N SER A 39 9.47 9.42 32.32
CA SER A 39 9.45 8.12 33.01
C SER A 39 8.03 7.62 33.28
N MET A 40 7.09 7.88 32.36
CA MET A 40 5.70 7.49 32.53
C MET A 40 5.59 5.98 32.41
N SER A 41 5.00 5.31 33.41
CA SER A 41 4.53 3.93 33.28
C SER A 41 3.07 3.96 32.84
N LEU A 42 2.70 3.19 31.82
CA LEU A 42 1.30 2.94 31.46
C LEU A 42 0.84 1.67 32.17
N ASP A 43 0.05 1.79 33.23
CA ASP A 43 -0.49 0.62 33.96
C ASP A 43 0.61 -0.34 34.48
N GLY A 44 1.73 0.21 34.95
CA GLY A 44 2.86 -0.56 35.47
C GLY A 44 3.78 -1.17 34.39
N LEU A 45 3.55 -0.90 33.10
CA LEU A 45 4.50 -1.23 32.04
C LEU A 45 5.82 -0.50 32.24
N ASP A 46 6.91 -1.26 32.09
CA ASP A 46 8.28 -0.76 32.13
C ASP A 46 8.49 0.36 31.09
N PRO A 47 8.84 1.59 31.51
CA PRO A 47 9.09 2.71 30.61
C PRO A 47 10.14 2.40 29.54
N ASP A 48 11.17 1.61 29.86
CA ASP A 48 12.23 1.28 28.90
C ASP A 48 11.71 0.39 27.76
N ALA A 49 10.79 -0.52 28.08
CA ALA A 49 10.09 -1.34 27.09
C ALA A 49 9.20 -0.48 26.19
N MET A 50 8.54 0.55 26.75
CA MET A 50 7.72 1.48 25.97
C MET A 50 8.56 2.34 25.02
N VAL A 51 9.68 2.92 25.50
CA VAL A 51 10.60 3.69 24.66
C VAL A 51 11.13 2.84 23.51
N THR A 52 11.59 1.62 23.81
CA THR A 52 12.09 0.67 22.81
C THR A 52 10.99 0.31 21.80
N GLY A 53 9.78 0.03 22.28
CA GLY A 53 8.62 -0.27 21.44
C GLY A 53 8.25 0.88 20.50
N THR A 54 8.24 2.12 21.00
CA THR A 54 7.95 3.31 20.18
C THR A 54 9.02 3.55 19.11
N TRP A 55 10.31 3.39 19.44
CA TRP A 55 11.39 3.47 18.46
C TRP A 55 11.28 2.38 17.40
N ALA A 56 11.06 1.13 17.82
CA ALA A 56 10.89 -0.01 16.92
C ALA A 56 9.71 0.20 15.98
N LEU A 57 8.55 0.63 16.52
CA LEU A 57 7.36 0.95 15.73
C LEU A 57 7.65 2.04 14.70
N GLY A 58 8.31 3.13 15.10
CA GLY A 58 8.67 4.23 14.22
C GLY A 58 9.58 3.79 13.08
N ILE A 59 10.69 3.12 13.40
CA ILE A 59 11.70 2.71 12.43
C ILE A 59 11.13 1.66 11.46
N VAL A 60 10.48 0.61 11.97
CA VAL A 60 9.93 -0.47 11.14
C VAL A 60 8.84 0.08 10.21
N SER A 61 7.94 0.91 10.73
CA SER A 61 6.88 1.53 9.92
C SER A 61 7.48 2.46 8.86
N GLY A 62 8.47 3.27 9.22
CA GLY A 62 9.17 4.14 8.29
C GLY A 62 9.86 3.36 7.16
N LEU A 63 10.54 2.25 7.48
CA LEU A 63 11.17 1.40 6.49
C LEU A 63 10.16 0.73 5.55
N LEU A 64 9.03 0.24 6.09
CA LEU A 64 7.95 -0.34 5.28
C LEU A 64 7.33 0.69 4.33
N LEU A 65 7.09 1.92 4.81
CA LEU A 65 6.59 3.01 3.98
C LEU A 65 7.60 3.42 2.91
N ALA A 66 8.89 3.53 3.26
CA ALA A 66 9.96 3.80 2.30
C ALA A 66 10.05 2.70 1.22
N LEU A 67 9.85 1.44 1.58
CA LEU A 67 9.79 0.33 0.63
C LEU A 67 8.57 0.46 -0.30
N CYS A 68 7.40 0.83 0.23
CA CYS A 68 6.21 1.11 -0.59
C CYS A 68 6.46 2.29 -1.55
N ALA A 69 7.08 3.36 -1.06
CA ALA A 69 7.46 4.52 -1.85
C ALA A 69 8.41 4.13 -2.99
N LEU A 70 9.42 3.30 -2.71
CA LEU A 70 10.34 2.78 -3.71
C LEU A 70 9.63 1.93 -4.77
N VAL A 71 8.68 1.08 -4.38
CA VAL A 71 7.86 0.31 -5.32
C VAL A 71 7.07 1.23 -6.24
N CYS A 72 6.40 2.26 -5.70
CA CYS A 72 5.67 3.25 -6.48
C CYS A 72 6.61 4.03 -7.42
N LEU A 73 7.78 4.43 -6.94
CA LEU A 73 8.79 5.14 -7.73
C LEU A 73 9.28 4.29 -8.90
N LEU A 74 9.62 3.03 -8.64
CA LEU A 74 10.06 2.09 -9.67
C LEU A 74 8.96 1.82 -10.70
N ALA A 75 7.70 1.70 -10.27
CA ALA A 75 6.56 1.55 -11.17
C ALA A 75 6.38 2.80 -12.05
N GLY A 76 6.48 4.00 -11.49
CA GLY A 76 6.35 5.27 -12.22
C GLY A 76 7.50 5.52 -13.20
N VAL A 77 8.74 5.24 -12.81
CA VAL A 77 9.94 5.47 -13.63
C VAL A 77 10.08 4.40 -14.72
N ARG A 78 9.91 3.12 -14.38
CA ARG A 78 10.07 2.03 -15.34
C ARG A 78 8.84 1.81 -16.20
N ASP A 79 7.70 2.36 -15.79
CA ASP A 79 6.38 2.11 -16.39
C ASP A 79 6.09 0.61 -16.55
N ARG A 80 6.66 -0.19 -15.65
CA ARG A 80 6.56 -1.65 -15.62
C ARG A 80 5.77 -2.07 -14.41
N ARG A 81 5.06 -3.17 -14.57
CA ARG A 81 4.17 -3.73 -13.57
C ARG A 81 4.93 -4.10 -12.28
N PRO A 82 4.41 -3.73 -11.09
CA PRO A 82 4.91 -4.27 -9.83
C PRO A 82 4.75 -5.79 -9.84
N GLY A 83 5.77 -6.53 -9.39
CA GLY A 83 5.64 -7.98 -9.17
C GLY A 83 4.62 -8.32 -8.07
N ARG A 84 4.30 -9.62 -7.94
CA ARG A 84 3.43 -10.15 -6.86
C ARG A 84 3.80 -9.67 -5.45
N PRO A 85 5.07 -9.72 -5.00
CA PRO A 85 5.40 -9.30 -3.63
C PRO A 85 5.17 -7.80 -3.41
N SER A 86 5.49 -6.95 -4.39
CA SER A 86 5.21 -5.51 -4.31
C SER A 86 3.71 -5.21 -4.23
N ARG A 87 2.88 -5.99 -4.93
CA ARG A 87 1.42 -5.81 -4.86
C ARG A 87 0.89 -6.16 -3.49
N VAL A 88 1.34 -7.26 -2.88
CA VAL A 88 0.96 -7.66 -1.52
C VAL A 88 1.38 -6.58 -0.52
N LEU A 89 2.60 -6.06 -0.64
CA LEU A 89 3.10 -4.98 0.20
C LEU A 89 2.21 -3.73 0.12
N LEU A 90 1.88 -3.27 -1.10
CA LEU A 90 1.03 -2.10 -1.30
C LEU A 90 -0.40 -2.32 -0.82
N ILE A 91 -0.95 -3.53 -0.96
CA ILE A 91 -2.27 -3.87 -0.40
C ILE A 91 -2.23 -3.80 1.13
N GLY A 92 -1.20 -4.38 1.76
CA GLY A 92 -1.01 -4.28 3.21
C GLY A 92 -0.91 -2.82 3.68
N CYS A 93 -0.14 -2.01 2.96
CA CYS A 93 -0.04 -0.58 3.21
C CYS A 93 -1.40 0.14 3.10
N ALA A 94 -2.19 -0.17 2.06
CA ALA A 94 -3.54 0.37 1.87
C ALA A 94 -4.47 -0.02 3.02
N VAL A 95 -4.43 -1.28 3.48
CA VAL A 95 -5.23 -1.72 4.63
C VAL A 95 -4.88 -0.95 5.89
N VAL A 96 -3.59 -0.78 6.18
CA VAL A 96 -3.11 0.01 7.34
C VAL A 96 -3.60 1.45 7.26
N HIS A 97 -3.52 2.10 6.09
CA HIS A 97 -4.03 3.46 5.90
C HIS A 97 -5.55 3.56 6.05
N GLY A 98 -6.29 2.53 5.60
CA GLY A 98 -7.74 2.45 5.81
C GLY A 98 -8.10 2.40 7.30
N VAL A 99 -7.41 1.55 8.07
CA VAL A 99 -7.59 1.44 9.53
C VAL A 99 -7.21 2.75 10.22
N LEU A 100 -6.07 3.35 9.88
CA LEU A 100 -5.64 4.64 10.41
C LEU A 100 -6.62 5.76 10.03
N GLY A 101 -7.20 5.74 8.83
CA GLY A 101 -8.27 6.65 8.43
C GLY A 101 -9.47 6.56 9.37
N ALA A 102 -9.95 5.34 9.64
CA ALA A 102 -11.06 5.12 10.57
C ALA A 102 -10.75 5.58 12.01
N VAL A 103 -9.51 5.41 12.47
CA VAL A 103 -9.08 5.89 13.80
C VAL A 103 -8.98 7.42 13.83
N THR A 104 -8.37 8.02 12.81
CA THR A 104 -8.11 9.48 12.76
C THR A 104 -9.38 10.30 12.68
N VAL A 105 -10.44 9.85 12.00
CA VAL A 105 -11.70 10.60 11.96
C VAL A 105 -12.36 10.73 13.34
N GLY A 106 -12.19 9.72 14.20
CA GLY A 106 -12.73 9.73 15.56
C GLY A 106 -11.86 10.47 16.58
N LEU A 107 -10.53 10.34 16.49
CA LEU A 107 -9.61 10.83 17.53
C LEU A 107 -8.89 12.14 17.17
N VAL A 108 -8.68 12.42 15.90
CA VAL A 108 -7.82 13.54 15.44
C VAL A 108 -8.65 14.61 14.72
N GLY A 109 -9.56 14.19 13.84
CA GLY A 109 -10.50 15.05 13.15
C GLY A 109 -10.52 14.89 11.63
N TRP A 110 -11.44 15.63 11.00
CA TRP A 110 -11.77 15.50 9.57
C TRP A 110 -10.60 15.79 8.63
N ALA A 111 -9.74 16.76 8.95
CA ALA A 111 -8.60 17.10 8.08
C ALA A 111 -7.58 15.97 7.99
N ALA A 112 -7.26 15.34 9.13
CA ALA A 112 -6.36 14.18 9.17
C ALA A 112 -6.96 12.99 8.42
N PHE A 113 -8.26 12.73 8.61
CA PHE A 113 -8.99 11.72 7.84
C PHE A 113 -8.90 11.97 6.33
N ALA A 114 -9.15 13.20 5.88
CA ALA A 114 -9.07 13.55 4.47
C ALA A 114 -7.68 13.30 3.89
N LEU A 115 -6.62 13.67 4.62
CA LEU A 115 -5.24 13.38 4.24
C LEU A 115 -5.01 11.87 4.09
N MET A 116 -5.43 11.07 5.08
CA MET A 116 -5.33 9.60 5.02
C MET A 116 -6.07 9.01 3.82
N MET A 117 -7.24 9.55 3.47
CA MET A 117 -8.01 9.10 2.32
C MET A 117 -7.35 9.49 0.99
N VAL A 118 -6.67 10.64 0.91
CA VAL A 118 -5.86 11.02 -0.26
C VAL A 118 -4.72 10.02 -0.45
N VAL A 119 -3.98 9.70 0.60
CA VAL A 119 -2.87 8.74 0.56
C VAL A 119 -3.37 7.36 0.15
N LEU A 120 -4.42 6.86 0.82
CA LEU A 120 -5.08 5.61 0.48
C LEU A 120 -5.52 5.59 -0.99
N GLY A 121 -6.16 6.66 -1.45
CA GLY A 121 -6.59 6.83 -2.83
C GLY A 121 -5.42 6.74 -3.81
N LEU A 122 -4.29 7.38 -3.53
CA LEU A 122 -3.08 7.31 -4.35
C LEU A 122 -2.51 5.88 -4.43
N ILE A 123 -2.48 5.15 -3.31
CA ILE A 123 -2.03 3.75 -3.28
C ILE A 123 -2.96 2.87 -4.12
N VAL A 124 -4.27 2.99 -3.91
CA VAL A 124 -5.28 2.21 -4.65
C VAL A 124 -5.26 2.54 -6.13
N LEU A 125 -5.19 3.83 -6.50
CA LEU A 125 -5.06 4.25 -7.89
C LEU A 125 -3.80 3.68 -8.53
N THR A 126 -2.68 3.63 -7.81
CA THR A 126 -1.45 2.99 -8.30
C THR A 126 -1.65 1.48 -8.52
N LEU A 127 -2.30 0.79 -7.58
CA LEU A 127 -2.60 -0.64 -7.69
C LEU A 127 -3.53 -0.96 -8.87
N VAL A 128 -4.54 -0.13 -9.11
CA VAL A 128 -5.49 -0.28 -10.23
C VAL A 128 -4.80 0.04 -11.55
N ALA A 129 -4.09 1.17 -11.64
CA ALA A 129 -3.46 1.63 -12.88
C ALA A 129 -2.34 0.70 -13.40
N TYR A 130 -1.70 -0.04 -12.50
CA TYR A 130 -0.71 -1.08 -12.84
C TYR A 130 -1.25 -2.51 -12.63
N GLY A 131 -2.55 -2.66 -12.39
CA GLY A 131 -3.18 -3.92 -11.99
C GLY A 131 -3.67 -4.80 -13.14
N GLU A 132 -3.82 -4.28 -14.36
CA GLU A 132 -4.51 -5.00 -15.44
C GLU A 132 -3.65 -6.07 -16.16
N THR A 133 -4.35 -7.15 -16.50
CA THR A 133 -3.98 -8.39 -17.24
C THR A 133 -3.28 -9.50 -16.44
N ASP A 134 -4.07 -10.26 -15.68
CA ASP A 134 -3.88 -11.72 -15.50
C ASP A 134 -5.21 -12.48 -15.31
N ALA A 135 -6.34 -11.79 -15.12
CA ALA A 135 -7.65 -12.44 -14.91
C ALA A 135 -8.50 -12.61 -16.19
N ASP A 136 -8.29 -11.80 -17.24
CA ASP A 136 -9.02 -11.90 -18.51
C ASP A 136 -8.20 -12.49 -19.67
N ALA A 137 -7.00 -13.02 -19.37
CA ALA A 137 -6.25 -13.87 -20.29
C ALA A 137 -6.46 -15.37 -19.99
N GLY A 138 -7.54 -15.70 -19.27
CA GLY A 138 -8.19 -17.00 -19.44
C GLY A 138 -8.62 -17.08 -20.89
N GLY A 139 -7.97 -17.95 -21.67
CA GLY A 139 -8.08 -18.03 -23.11
C GLY A 139 -9.51 -18.11 -23.65
N PRO A 140 -9.68 -18.03 -24.99
CA PRO A 140 -10.98 -18.17 -25.62
C PRO A 140 -11.76 -19.33 -24.99
N PRO A 141 -13.07 -19.17 -24.68
CA PRO A 141 -13.87 -20.27 -24.16
C PRO A 141 -13.63 -21.50 -25.04
N PRO A 142 -13.46 -22.71 -24.46
CA PRO A 142 -13.24 -23.91 -25.26
C PRO A 142 -14.30 -23.94 -26.35
N GLN A 143 -13.89 -23.79 -27.62
CA GLN A 143 -14.82 -23.98 -28.71
C GLN A 143 -15.38 -25.38 -28.55
N PRO A 144 -16.72 -25.57 -28.56
CA PRO A 144 -17.28 -26.89 -28.66
C PRO A 144 -16.63 -27.56 -29.86
N THR A 145 -15.83 -28.59 -29.62
CA THR A 145 -15.31 -29.43 -30.69
C THR A 145 -16.53 -30.12 -31.28
N THR A 146 -17.09 -29.57 -32.35
CA THR A 146 -18.06 -30.27 -33.18
C THR A 146 -17.40 -31.58 -33.58
N PRO A 147 -17.95 -32.75 -33.19
CA PRO A 147 -17.43 -34.02 -33.68
C PRO A 147 -17.44 -33.96 -35.21
N PRO A 148 -16.40 -34.46 -35.90
CA PRO A 148 -16.43 -34.48 -37.35
C PRO A 148 -17.72 -35.20 -37.77
N ALA A 149 -18.54 -34.51 -38.55
CA ALA A 149 -19.67 -35.12 -39.23
C ALA A 149 -19.06 -36.24 -40.07
N SER A 150 -19.24 -37.49 -39.63
CA SER A 150 -18.97 -38.66 -40.44
C SER A 150 -19.98 -38.62 -41.58
N GLY A 151 -19.58 -37.95 -42.67
CA GLY A 151 -20.26 -38.01 -43.94
C GLY A 151 -20.24 -39.46 -44.43
N SER A 152 -21.43 -40.03 -44.56
CA SER A 152 -21.87 -40.85 -45.70
C SER A 152 -20.78 -41.37 -46.65
N ALA A 153 -20.55 -42.67 -46.62
CA ALA A 153 -20.26 -43.51 -47.79
C ALA A 153 -20.81 -44.92 -47.46
N ALA A 154 -21.97 -45.32 -47.97
CA ALA A 154 -22.12 -46.04 -49.23
C ALA A 154 -21.42 -47.42 -49.22
N ALA A 155 -22.21 -48.47 -48.90
CA ALA A 155 -22.31 -49.75 -49.61
C ALA A 155 -23.38 -50.62 -48.94
#